data_AF-A0A382V875-F1
#
_entry.id   AF-A0A382V875-F1
#
_cell.length_a   1.000
_cell.length_b   1.000
_cell.length_c   1.000
_cell.angle_alpha   90.00
_cell.angle_beta   90.00
_cell.angle_gamma   90.00
#
_symmetry.space_group_name_H-M   'P 1'
#
loop_
_entity.id
_entity.type
_entity.pdbx_description
1 polymer ?
#
loop_
_entity_poly.entity_id
_entity_poly.type
_entity_poly.pdbx_seq_one_letter_code
_entity_poly.pdbx_strand_id
1 'polypeptide(L)'
;QANMLPPELVLSTPSALRADLTREIMSLSLRKAREIFERQYLEAQVTRFGNNISKTAAFVGMERSALHRKLKLLGISNLDRV
;
A
#
# COMPACT_ATOMS: atom_id res chain seq x y z
N GLN A 1 3.63 -39.98 2.60
CA GLN A 1 4.00 -39.16 3.77
C GLN A 1 4.15 -37.71 3.30
N ALA A 2 3.04 -36.96 3.27
CA ALA A 2 2.99 -35.54 2.89
C ALA A 2 3.23 -34.72 4.16
N ASN A 3 4.51 -34.51 4.47
CA ASN A 3 4.95 -33.83 5.67
C ASN A 3 4.64 -32.32 5.59
N MET A 4 3.61 -31.92 6.34
CA MET A 4 3.36 -30.59 6.92
C MET A 4 3.35 -29.38 5.97
N LEU A 5 2.14 -28.95 5.59
CA LEU A 5 1.90 -27.52 5.41
C LEU A 5 0.75 -27.08 6.32
N PRO A 6 1.01 -26.19 7.29
CA PRO A 6 0.02 -25.23 7.75
C PRO A 6 0.37 -23.86 7.17
N PRO A 7 -0.25 -23.43 6.06
CA PRO A 7 -0.02 -22.13 5.46
C PRO A 7 -1.32 -21.33 5.46
N GLU A 8 -1.93 -21.05 6.61
CA GLU A 8 -3.08 -20.13 6.71
C GLU A 8 -2.82 -18.75 6.07
N LEU A 9 -1.58 -18.43 5.66
CA LEU A 9 -1.10 -17.09 5.35
C LEU A 9 -0.22 -17.00 4.08
N VAL A 10 -0.30 -17.94 3.13
CA VAL A 10 0.21 -17.67 1.77
C VAL A 10 -0.77 -16.72 1.07
N LEU A 11 -0.81 -15.48 1.54
CA LEU A 11 -1.27 -14.30 0.81
C LEU A 11 -2.65 -14.44 0.13
N SER A 12 -3.71 -14.24 0.90
CA SER A 12 -5.14 -14.53 0.66
C SER A 12 -5.83 -13.93 -0.59
N THR A 13 -5.13 -13.65 -1.68
CA THR A 13 -5.71 -13.39 -3.00
C THR A 13 -5.19 -14.47 -3.96
N PRO A 14 -6.07 -15.34 -4.50
CA PRO A 14 -5.72 -16.28 -5.56
C PRO A 14 -4.87 -15.62 -6.64
N SER A 15 -3.82 -16.28 -7.14
CA SER A 15 -2.96 -15.72 -8.19
C SER A 15 -3.76 -15.34 -9.45
N ALA A 16 -4.86 -16.05 -9.73
CA ALA A 16 -5.82 -15.69 -10.77
C ALA A 16 -6.52 -14.36 -10.49
N LEU A 17 -6.95 -14.10 -9.24
CA LEU A 17 -7.50 -12.81 -8.81
C LEU A 17 -6.47 -11.68 -8.88
N ARG A 18 -5.19 -11.95 -8.57
CA ARG A 18 -4.10 -10.97 -8.78
C ARG A 18 -3.87 -10.67 -10.27
N ALA A 19 -3.98 -11.67 -11.14
CA ALA A 19 -3.87 -11.48 -12.58
C ALA A 19 -5.05 -10.66 -13.13
N ASP A 20 -6.26 -10.90 -12.63
CA ASP A 20 -7.46 -10.12 -12.96
C ASP A 20 -7.33 -8.66 -12.49
N LEU A 21 -6.91 -8.43 -11.24
CA LEU A 21 -6.60 -7.10 -10.71
C LEU A 21 -5.52 -6.39 -11.55
N THR A 22 -4.51 -7.14 -12.01
CA THR A 22 -3.46 -6.59 -12.87
C THR A 22 -4.01 -6.18 -14.23
N ARG A 23 -4.87 -7.01 -14.85
CA ARG A 23 -5.54 -6.69 -16.11
C ARG A 23 -6.47 -5.48 -15.96
N GLU A 24 -7.20 -5.41 -14.87
CA GLU A 24 -8.06 -4.27 -14.55
C GLU A 24 -7.23 -3.00 -14.39
N ILE A 25 -6.11 -3.02 -13.64
CA ILE A 25 -5.19 -1.89 -13.53
C ILE A 25 -4.60 -1.50 -14.90
N MET A 26 -4.27 -2.47 -15.77
CA MET A 26 -3.77 -2.21 -17.13
C MET A 26 -4.84 -1.61 -18.05
N SER A 27 -6.13 -1.76 -17.73
CA SER A 27 -7.23 -1.12 -18.45
C SER A 27 -7.50 0.33 -17.99
N LEU A 28 -6.95 0.72 -16.83
CA LEU A 28 -7.08 2.06 -16.29
C LEU A 28 -6.16 3.05 -17.00
N SER A 29 -6.59 4.32 -17.06
CA SER A 29 -5.69 5.40 -17.48
C SER A 29 -4.45 5.48 -16.58
N LEU A 30 -3.31 5.89 -17.15
CA LEU A 30 -2.05 6.06 -16.42
C LEU A 30 -2.22 6.91 -15.16
N ARG A 31 -3.08 7.93 -15.22
CA ARG A 31 -3.42 8.78 -14.08
C ARG A 31 -4.03 7.98 -12.93
N LYS A 32 -5.01 7.12 -13.23
CA LYS A 32 -5.71 6.33 -12.21
C LYS A 32 -4.84 5.20 -11.67
N ALA A 33 -4.07 4.54 -12.55
CA ALA A 33 -3.10 3.53 -12.13
C ALA A 33 -2.04 4.11 -11.18
N ARG A 34 -1.52 5.31 -11.48
CA ARG A 34 -0.59 6.03 -10.59
C ARG A 34 -1.21 6.33 -9.22
N GLU A 35 -2.45 6.78 -9.18
CA GLU A 35 -3.15 7.08 -7.92
C GLU A 35 -3.30 5.82 -7.03
N ILE A 36 -3.69 4.70 -7.63
CA ILE A 36 -3.83 3.41 -6.91
C ILE A 36 -2.47 2.93 -6.40
N PHE A 37 -1.46 2.94 -7.26
CA PHE A 37 -0.10 2.57 -6.87
C PHE A 37 0.41 3.45 -5.72
N GLU A 38 0.26 4.77 -5.85
CA GLU A 38 0.75 5.73 -4.87
C GLU A 38 0.06 5.57 -3.52
N ARG A 39 -1.26 5.33 -3.50
CA ARG A 39 -1.99 5.01 -2.28
C ARG A 39 -1.46 3.77 -1.59
N GLN A 40 -1.40 2.65 -2.30
CA GLN A 40 -0.94 1.37 -1.74
C GLN A 40 0.53 1.44 -1.29
N TYR A 41 1.37 2.11 -2.07
CA TYR A 41 2.78 2.30 -1.76
C TYR A 41 2.95 3.10 -0.48
N LEU A 42 2.31 4.26 -0.37
CA LEU A 42 2.43 5.10 0.83
C LEU A 42 1.84 4.43 2.07
N GLU A 43 0.69 3.76 1.95
CA GLU A 43 0.09 2.99 3.04
C GLU A 43 1.03 1.88 3.55
N ALA A 44 1.64 1.12 2.63
CA ALA A 44 2.59 0.09 2.98
C ALA A 44 3.86 0.65 3.64
N GLN A 45 4.41 1.76 3.14
CA GLN A 45 5.58 2.38 3.75
C GLN A 45 5.27 2.96 5.14
N VAL A 46 4.15 3.67 5.30
CA VAL A 46 3.75 4.23 6.60
C VAL A 46 3.55 3.12 7.64
N THR A 47 2.87 2.03 7.26
CA THR A 47 2.67 0.87 8.12
C THR A 47 4.00 0.21 8.49
N ARG A 48 4.92 0.08 7.52
CA ARG A 48 6.26 -0.50 7.74
C ARG A 48 7.10 0.29 8.76
N PHE A 49 6.97 1.61 8.80
CA PHE A 49 7.66 2.46 9.77
C PHE A 49 6.83 2.72 11.06
N GLY A 50 5.75 1.95 11.29
CA GLY A 50 4.94 2.06 12.50
C GLY A 50 4.24 3.41 12.65
N ASN A 51 3.69 3.94 11.55
CA ASN A 51 3.09 5.27 11.47
C ASN A 51 4.06 6.44 11.72
N ASN A 52 5.38 6.20 11.66
CA ASN A 52 6.36 7.28 11.75
C ASN A 52 6.48 8.03 10.41
N ILE A 53 5.72 9.12 10.30
CA ILE A 53 5.67 9.95 9.09
C ILE A 53 7.03 10.59 8.78
N SER A 54 7.81 10.97 9.79
CA SER A 54 9.14 11.56 9.57
C SER A 54 10.11 10.57 8.94
N LYS A 55 10.16 9.33 9.45
CA LYS A 55 11.00 8.26 8.88
C LYS A 55 10.52 7.87 7.48
N THR A 56 9.20 7.79 7.29
CA THR A 56 8.61 7.48 5.98
C THR A 56 8.92 8.58 4.95
N ALA A 57 8.81 9.84 5.35
CA ALA A 57 9.11 11.01 4.50
C ALA A 57 10.58 11.02 4.06
N ALA A 58 11.50 10.78 5.00
CA ALA A 58 12.93 10.64 4.69
C ALA A 58 13.20 9.48 3.72
N PHE A 59 12.53 8.33 3.90
CA PHE A 59 12.70 7.16 3.04
C PHE A 59 12.12 7.35 1.63
N VAL A 60 10.94 7.96 1.52
CA VAL A 60 10.28 8.22 0.24
C VAL A 60 10.90 9.43 -0.48
N GLY A 61 11.71 10.24 0.20
CA GLY A 61 12.29 11.47 -0.35
C GLY A 61 11.29 12.61 -0.48
N MET A 62 10.29 12.65 0.39
CA MET A 62 9.28 13.72 0.45
C MET A 62 9.46 14.55 1.71
N GLU A 63 9.11 15.83 1.66
CA GLU A 63 8.97 16.60 2.90
C GLU A 63 7.85 16.03 3.77
N ARG A 64 8.08 16.02 5.10
CA ARG A 64 7.11 15.50 6.08
C ARG A 64 5.73 16.13 5.91
N SER A 65 5.66 17.45 5.76
CA SER A 65 4.41 18.20 5.60
C SER A 65 3.68 17.86 4.31
N ALA A 66 4.43 17.66 3.22
CA ALA A 66 3.88 17.24 1.93
C ALA A 66 3.32 15.82 2.01
N LEU A 67 4.07 14.90 2.61
CA LEU A 67 3.62 13.51 2.83
C LEU A 67 2.37 13.47 3.71
N HIS A 68 2.35 14.21 4.82
CA HIS A 68 1.19 14.27 5.72
C HIS A 68 -0.07 14.78 5.02
N ARG A 69 0.03 15.88 4.25
CA ARG A 69 -1.08 16.39 3.44
C ARG A 69 -1.55 15.36 2.42
N LYS A 70 -0.62 14.64 1.79
CA LYS A 70 -0.91 13.61 0.78
C LYS A 70 -1.61 12.38 1.37
N LEU A 71 -1.16 11.91 2.54
CA LEU A 71 -1.80 10.83 3.29
C LEU A 71 -3.23 11.21 3.72
N LYS A 72 -3.46 12.47 4.09
CA LYS A 72 -4.80 12.99 4.42
C LYS A 72 -5.71 13.02 3.19
N LEU A 73 -5.22 13.48 2.04
CA LEU A 73 -5.98 13.50 0.79
C LEU A 73 -6.34 12.10 0.29
N LEU A 74 -5.44 11.13 0.48
CA LEU A 74 -5.66 9.74 0.07
C LEU A 74 -6.48 8.93 1.08
N GLY A 75 -6.81 9.50 2.25
CA GLY A 75 -7.59 8.83 3.30
C GLY A 75 -6.81 7.74 4.05
N ILE A 76 -5.48 7.75 4.00
CA ILE A 76 -4.58 6.74 4.60
C ILE A 76 -4.31 7.04 6.09
N SER A 77 -4.82 8.17 6.60
CA SER A 77 -4.48 8.66 7.94
C SER A 77 -5.26 7.93 9.03
N ASN A 78 -4.65 6.89 9.61
CA ASN A 78 -5.05 6.31 10.90
C ASN A 78 -4.52 7.13 12.10
N LEU A 79 -4.08 8.36 11.88
CA LEU A 79 -3.39 9.21 12.86
C LEU A 79 -4.33 9.83 13.91
N ASP A 80 -5.65 9.77 13.68
CA ASP A 80 -6.69 10.33 14.58
C ASP A 80 -7.42 9.25 15.41
N ARG A 81 -7.01 7.98 15.31
CA ARG A 81 -7.51 6.89 16.16
C ARG A 81 -6.52 6.62 17.29
N VAL A 82 -6.42 7.56 18.23
CA VAL A 82 -5.83 7.34 19.56
C VAL A 82 -6.61 8.13 20.60
#